data_AF-A0A2R5GJR0-F1
#
_entry.id   AF-A0A2R5GJR0-F1
#
_cell.length_a   1.000
_cell.length_b   1.000
_cell.length_c   1.000
_cell.angle_alpha   90.00
_cell.angle_beta   90.00
_cell.angle_gamma   90.00
#
_symmetry.space_group_name_H-M   'P 1'
#
loop_
_entity.id
_entity.type
_entity.pdbx_description
1 polymer ?
#
loop_
_entity_poly.entity_id
_entity_poly.type
_entity_poly.pdbx_seq_one_letter_code
_entity_poly.pdbx_strand_id
1 'polypeptide(L)'
;MLASSNSDELEHTPSAGHSRPIATRRTGRRACSISSLYTDGGTVVSEALVLSGGFWWRLHEEAFLLRKQWKAIMRNAFVLIYGGSIVFLNVAFYRYPQDLAVKRLPDLGHEVIPRFSPATADSGIVDLPLFAVCITAGAMVLALFVNNASAGTRNPKPHAVNVVLRTSSVYALGQTLRAALYLSTSTPGAADRCLTAAHPERFKPTLVECFYIFGNIYHNCGDLMFSGHMLLMLVLSISVFHYGESAFWISPKRNRIIGAALLVLCVLETFLILASRHHYTSDLVVAWYITPLLWYYHSTKLHPRDARPDLDAIAYRVLSE
;
A
#
# COMPACT_ATOMS: atom_id res chain seq x y z
N MET A 1 -28.71 -43.49 36.79
CA MET A 1 -28.93 -42.61 37.97
C MET A 1 -29.43 -41.29 37.43
N LEU A 2 -30.76 -41.19 37.19
CA LEU A 2 -31.74 -40.48 38.04
C LEU A 2 -31.44 -38.96 38.05
N ALA A 3 -32.13 -38.15 37.23
CA ALA A 3 -33.46 -37.50 37.48
C ALA A 3 -33.33 -36.35 38.52
N SER A 4 -33.98 -35.18 38.47
CA SER A 4 -35.13 -34.64 37.74
C SER A 4 -35.09 -33.08 37.83
N SER A 5 -35.59 -32.33 36.84
CA SER A 5 -36.85 -31.55 36.82
C SER A 5 -36.98 -30.38 37.80
N ASN A 6 -37.29 -29.18 37.29
CA ASN A 6 -38.67 -28.68 37.31
C ASN A 6 -38.84 -27.39 36.49
N SER A 7 -39.99 -27.37 35.83
CA SER A 7 -40.56 -26.38 34.94
C SER A 7 -41.75 -25.69 35.62
N ASP A 8 -42.07 -24.49 35.11
CA ASP A 8 -43.37 -23.83 35.02
C ASP A 8 -44.19 -23.52 36.28
N GLU A 9 -44.49 -22.23 36.45
CA GLU A 9 -45.77 -21.78 36.99
C GLU A 9 -46.21 -20.49 36.30
N LEU A 10 -47.47 -20.48 35.85
CA LEU A 10 -48.09 -19.54 34.93
C LEU A 10 -49.51 -19.32 35.44
N GLU A 11 -49.89 -18.09 35.80
CA GLU A 11 -51.25 -17.56 36.03
C GLU A 11 -51.07 -16.07 36.44
N HIS A 12 -51.87 -15.06 36.12
CA HIS A 12 -53.28 -14.94 35.72
C HIS A 12 -53.48 -13.54 35.08
N THR A 13 -54.44 -13.41 34.14
CA THR A 13 -54.95 -12.16 33.55
C THR A 13 -56.01 -11.50 34.47
N PRO A 14 -56.43 -10.21 34.25
CA PRO A 14 -57.60 -9.97 33.39
C PRO A 14 -57.61 -8.65 32.57
N SER A 15 -58.62 -8.60 31.70
CA SER A 15 -58.96 -7.69 30.60
C SER A 15 -59.54 -6.30 30.94
N ALA A 16 -59.49 -5.40 29.95
CA ALA A 16 -60.51 -4.42 29.47
C ALA A 16 -59.80 -3.12 29.02
N GLY A 17 -60.09 -2.40 27.94
CA GLY A 17 -61.15 -2.38 26.93
C GLY A 17 -61.17 -0.95 26.33
N HIS A 18 -61.59 -0.82 25.06
CA HIS A 18 -61.92 0.44 24.34
C HIS A 18 -60.74 1.39 24.01
N SER A 19 -60.61 2.06 22.86
CA SER A 19 -61.46 2.24 21.66
C SER A 19 -60.58 2.88 20.56
N ARG A 20 -60.86 2.56 19.28
CA ARG A 20 -60.22 3.20 18.11
C ARG A 20 -60.77 4.63 17.90
N PRO A 21 -59.99 5.50 17.23
CA PRO A 21 -60.58 6.19 16.09
C PRO A 21 -59.74 6.09 14.81
N ILE A 22 -60.46 6.18 13.70
CA ILE A 22 -60.03 6.06 12.31
C ILE A 22 -59.55 7.43 11.78
N ALA A 23 -58.43 7.39 11.05
CA ALA A 23 -57.95 8.25 9.97
C ALA A 23 -57.85 9.78 10.16
N THR A 24 -56.64 10.31 9.93
CA THR A 24 -56.43 11.26 8.82
C THR A 24 -55.02 11.10 8.24
N ARG A 25 -54.98 10.98 6.91
CA ARG A 25 -53.80 10.89 6.06
C ARG A 25 -53.25 12.32 5.89
N ARG A 26 -52.05 12.60 6.40
CA ARG A 26 -51.29 13.81 6.01
C ARG A 26 -49.86 13.42 5.67
N THR A 27 -49.57 13.53 4.37
CA THR A 27 -48.26 13.47 3.75
C THR A 27 -47.33 14.49 4.39
N GLY A 28 -46.25 14.03 5.01
CA GLY A 28 -45.17 14.88 5.49
C GLY A 28 -43.90 14.05 5.53
N ARG A 29 -43.01 14.27 4.56
CA ARG A 29 -41.62 13.78 4.59
C ARG A 29 -41.01 14.25 5.91
N ARG A 30 -40.83 13.35 6.88
CA ARG A 30 -39.96 13.61 8.02
C ARG A 30 -38.53 13.49 7.52
N ALA A 31 -37.95 14.62 7.14
CA ALA A 31 -36.51 14.78 7.20
C ALA A 31 -36.09 14.45 8.64
N CYS A 32 -35.19 13.48 8.77
CA CYS A 32 -34.56 13.18 10.05
C CYS A 32 -33.78 14.43 10.48
N SER A 33 -34.26 15.11 11.51
CA SER A 33 -33.64 16.34 12.02
C SER A 33 -32.31 15.98 12.67
N ILE A 34 -31.21 16.31 11.98
CA ILE A 34 -29.83 16.26 12.47
C ILE A 34 -29.61 17.46 13.42
N SER A 35 -30.42 17.60 14.47
CA SER A 35 -30.44 18.83 15.27
C SER A 35 -30.33 18.61 16.78
N SER A 36 -29.93 17.44 17.26
CA SER A 36 -29.94 17.18 18.72
C SER A 36 -28.70 16.50 19.29
N LEU A 37 -27.50 16.74 18.76
CA LEU A 37 -26.29 16.49 19.51
C LEU A 37 -25.22 17.54 19.16
N TYR A 38 -24.40 17.83 20.16
CA TYR A 38 -23.04 18.40 20.10
C TYR A 38 -22.86 19.81 20.68
N THR A 39 -22.17 19.81 21.82
CA THR A 39 -21.51 20.89 22.58
C THR A 39 -20.64 21.79 21.70
N ASP A 40 -20.55 23.08 22.05
CA ASP A 40 -19.96 24.26 21.36
C ASP A 40 -18.75 24.10 20.41
N GLY A 41 -17.93 23.04 20.49
CA GLY A 41 -16.90 22.75 19.48
C GLY A 41 -17.44 22.05 18.22
N GLY A 42 -18.54 21.30 18.35
CA GLY A 42 -19.17 20.58 17.24
C GLY A 42 -19.93 21.50 16.26
N THR A 43 -20.40 22.66 16.73
CA THR A 43 -21.15 23.62 15.92
C THR A 43 -20.26 24.28 14.87
N VAL A 44 -19.08 24.77 15.26
CA VAL A 44 -18.13 25.45 14.36
C VAL A 44 -17.64 24.51 13.24
N VAL A 45 -17.28 23.27 13.58
CA VAL A 45 -16.86 22.27 12.59
C VAL A 45 -18.02 21.92 11.65
N SER A 46 -19.24 21.80 12.17
CA SER A 46 -20.41 21.50 11.35
C SER A 46 -20.75 22.62 10.37
N GLU A 47 -20.61 23.87 10.80
CA GLU A 47 -20.85 25.05 9.98
C GLU A 47 -19.81 25.16 8.86
N ALA A 48 -18.52 25.03 9.21
CA ALA A 48 -17.43 25.01 8.24
C ALA A 48 -17.57 23.87 7.21
N LEU A 49 -18.00 22.69 7.67
CA LEU A 49 -18.25 21.54 6.80
C LEU A 49 -19.39 21.79 5.82
N VAL A 50 -20.48 22.41 6.27
CA VAL A 50 -21.62 22.79 5.40
C VAL A 50 -21.18 23.83 4.38
N LEU A 51 -20.37 24.81 4.80
CA LEU A 51 -19.86 25.87 3.93
C LEU A 51 -18.92 25.33 2.84
N SER A 52 -17.93 24.51 3.20
CA SER A 52 -16.98 23.98 2.21
C SER A 52 -17.57 22.85 1.37
N GLY A 53 -18.54 22.10 1.90
CA GLY A 53 -18.97 20.83 1.33
C GLY A 53 -17.96 19.69 1.56
N GLY A 54 -18.43 18.44 1.48
CA GLY A 54 -17.67 17.27 1.94
C GLY A 54 -16.41 16.93 1.13
N PHE A 55 -16.36 17.27 -0.17
CA PHE A 55 -15.16 17.06 -0.99
C PHE A 55 -14.04 18.04 -0.59
N TRP A 56 -14.35 19.34 -0.52
CA TRP A 56 -13.36 20.35 -0.15
C TRP A 56 -12.92 20.20 1.30
N TRP A 57 -13.84 19.85 2.20
CA TRP A 57 -13.50 19.53 3.59
C TRP A 57 -12.41 18.46 3.66
N ARG A 58 -12.58 17.38 2.88
CA ARG A 58 -11.58 16.31 2.79
C ARG A 58 -10.24 16.82 2.28
N LEU A 59 -10.22 17.71 1.29
CA LEU A 59 -8.98 18.31 0.81
C LEU A 59 -8.29 19.16 1.88
N HIS A 60 -9.04 19.89 2.71
CA HIS A 60 -8.47 20.62 3.84
C HIS A 60 -7.84 19.69 4.88
N GLU A 61 -8.50 18.57 5.21
CA GLU A 61 -7.94 17.53 6.10
C GLU A 61 -6.62 16.96 5.55
N GLU A 62 -6.60 16.58 4.27
CA GLU A 62 -5.41 16.02 3.62
C GLU A 62 -4.29 17.07 3.52
N ALA A 63 -4.61 18.33 3.19
CA ALA A 63 -3.65 19.42 3.15
C ALA A 63 -3.05 19.72 4.54
N PHE A 64 -3.87 19.64 5.59
CA PHE A 64 -3.39 19.77 6.96
C PHE A 64 -2.41 18.64 7.32
N LEU A 65 -2.77 17.39 7.02
CA LEU A 65 -1.90 16.22 7.27
C LEU A 65 -0.61 16.29 6.45
N LEU A 66 -0.68 16.69 5.18
CA LEU A 66 0.47 16.89 4.31
C LEU A 66 1.45 17.90 4.91
N ARG A 67 0.95 19.06 5.34
CA ARG A 67 1.77 20.08 6.03
C ARG A 67 2.30 19.60 7.37
N LYS A 68 1.56 18.77 8.11
CA LYS A 68 2.02 18.23 9.39
C LYS A 68 3.13 17.18 9.21
N GLN A 69 3.06 16.39 8.14
CA GLN A 69 3.92 15.21 7.93
C GLN A 69 4.99 15.41 6.83
N TRP A 70 5.14 16.63 6.29
CA TRP A 70 6.01 16.93 5.15
C TRP A 70 7.46 16.44 5.32
N LYS A 71 8.04 16.53 6.53
CA LYS A 71 9.42 16.07 6.79
C LYS A 71 9.57 14.57 6.56
N ALA A 72 8.58 13.78 6.97
CA ALA A 72 8.59 12.33 6.78
C ALA A 72 8.42 11.98 5.29
N ILE A 73 7.57 12.72 4.58
CA ILE A 73 7.38 12.58 3.13
C ILE A 73 8.69 12.89 2.39
N MET A 74 9.33 14.02 2.70
CA MET A 74 10.59 14.42 2.07
C MET A 74 11.72 13.42 2.35
N ARG A 75 11.81 12.90 3.58
CA ARG A 75 12.78 11.84 3.91
C ARG A 75 12.54 10.59 3.06
N ASN A 76 11.29 10.13 2.94
CA ASN A 76 10.98 8.96 2.12
C ASN A 76 11.27 9.21 0.64
N ALA A 77 10.89 10.38 0.11
CA ALA A 77 11.16 10.78 -1.26
C ALA A 77 12.67 10.84 -1.55
N PHE A 78 13.46 11.39 -0.63
CA PHE A 78 14.92 11.41 -0.73
C PHE A 78 15.51 10.00 -0.79
N VAL A 79 15.11 9.10 0.11
CA VAL A 79 15.60 7.72 0.11
C VAL A 79 15.19 6.97 -1.16
N LEU A 80 13.95 7.13 -1.61
CA LEU A 80 13.42 6.39 -2.75
C LEU A 80 13.98 6.90 -4.09
N ILE A 81 13.97 8.22 -4.29
CA ILE A 81 14.35 8.84 -5.57
C ILE A 81 15.87 9.01 -5.62
N TYR A 82 16.47 9.73 -4.67
CA TYR A 82 17.89 10.02 -4.71
C TYR A 82 18.74 8.82 -4.27
N GLY A 83 18.43 8.22 -3.11
CA GLY A 83 19.15 7.05 -2.62
C GLY A 83 18.98 5.86 -3.58
N GLY A 84 17.75 5.35 -3.68
CA GLY A 84 17.43 4.13 -4.42
C GLY A 84 17.66 4.25 -5.92
N SER A 85 17.02 5.22 -6.57
CA SER A 85 16.98 5.28 -8.04
C SER A 85 18.19 5.96 -8.68
N ILE A 86 18.93 6.82 -7.96
CA ILE A 86 20.10 7.52 -8.50
C ILE A 86 21.39 6.89 -7.95
N VAL A 87 21.62 6.94 -6.64
CA VAL A 87 22.93 6.55 -6.08
C VAL A 87 23.11 5.03 -6.03
N PHE A 88 22.26 4.32 -5.30
CA PHE A 88 22.52 2.93 -4.92
C PHE A 88 22.53 1.99 -6.14
N LEU A 89 21.57 2.12 -7.07
CA LEU A 89 21.55 1.31 -8.28
C LEU A 89 22.78 1.54 -9.16
N ASN A 90 23.22 2.78 -9.34
CA ASN A 90 24.40 3.07 -10.16
C ASN A 90 25.68 2.55 -9.50
N VAL A 91 25.83 2.74 -8.19
CA VAL A 91 26.99 2.21 -7.44
C VAL A 91 27.02 0.69 -7.48
N ALA A 92 25.87 0.00 -7.54
CA ALA A 92 25.81 -1.45 -7.64
C ALA A 92 26.54 -2.01 -8.89
N PHE A 93 26.66 -1.26 -9.99
CA PHE A 93 27.46 -1.67 -11.15
C PHE A 93 28.95 -1.86 -10.82
N TYR A 94 29.48 -1.10 -9.87
CA TYR A 94 30.88 -1.21 -9.44
C TYR A 94 31.13 -2.44 -8.56
N ARG A 95 30.07 -3.10 -8.09
CA ARG A 95 30.15 -4.38 -7.39
C ARG A 95 30.08 -5.58 -8.33
N TYR A 96 29.85 -5.36 -9.62
CA TYR A 96 29.82 -6.41 -10.63
C TYR A 96 31.21 -7.06 -10.79
N PRO A 97 31.35 -8.38 -10.60
CA PRO A 97 32.63 -9.06 -10.82
C PRO A 97 32.99 -9.03 -12.31
N GLN A 98 34.07 -8.31 -12.66
CA GLN A 98 34.53 -8.14 -14.05
C GLN A 98 35.32 -9.34 -14.59
N ASP A 99 35.71 -10.30 -13.74
CA ASP A 99 36.51 -11.45 -14.15
C ASP A 99 35.69 -12.37 -15.07
N LEU A 100 36.14 -12.42 -16.33
CA LEU A 100 35.42 -12.92 -17.50
C LEU A 100 34.87 -14.35 -17.32
N ALA A 101 33.65 -14.53 -17.85
CA ALA A 101 32.84 -15.74 -17.83
C ALA A 101 32.21 -16.04 -16.46
N VAL A 102 31.54 -15.05 -15.86
CA VAL A 102 30.76 -15.32 -14.65
C VAL A 102 29.56 -16.18 -15.01
N LYS A 103 29.75 -17.50 -14.87
CA LYS A 103 28.69 -18.48 -14.99
C LYS A 103 27.62 -18.13 -13.97
N ARG A 104 26.36 -18.16 -14.42
CA ARG A 104 25.21 -18.01 -13.53
C ARG A 104 25.31 -18.98 -12.36
N LEU A 105 24.97 -18.52 -11.16
CA LEU A 105 24.88 -19.40 -10.00
C LEU A 105 23.83 -20.51 -10.25
N PRO A 106 24.10 -21.75 -9.79
CA PRO A 106 23.06 -22.77 -9.74
C PRO A 106 21.87 -22.26 -8.92
N ASP A 107 20.66 -22.38 -9.47
CA ASP A 107 19.44 -21.89 -8.82
C ASP A 107 18.29 -22.84 -9.15
N LEU A 108 17.69 -23.42 -8.10
CA LEU A 108 16.63 -24.41 -8.24
C LEU A 108 15.41 -23.82 -8.98
N GLY A 109 15.06 -22.56 -8.72
CA GLY A 109 13.98 -21.91 -9.45
C GLY A 109 14.28 -21.78 -10.93
N HIS A 110 15.54 -21.62 -11.32
CA HIS A 110 15.93 -21.62 -12.73
C HIS A 110 15.96 -23.01 -13.35
N GLU A 111 16.23 -24.05 -12.58
CA GLU A 111 16.17 -25.44 -13.04
C GLU A 111 14.74 -25.91 -13.28
N VAL A 112 13.82 -25.52 -12.39
CA VAL A 112 12.40 -25.92 -12.45
C VAL A 112 11.59 -25.08 -13.43
N ILE A 113 11.83 -23.77 -13.48
CA ILE A 113 11.04 -22.85 -14.33
C ILE A 113 11.72 -22.69 -15.69
N PRO A 114 11.03 -23.04 -16.79
CA PRO A 114 11.58 -22.88 -18.12
C PRO A 114 11.81 -21.41 -18.43
N ARG A 115 12.92 -21.13 -19.10
CA ARG A 115 13.28 -19.78 -19.50
C ARG A 115 12.35 -19.26 -20.60
N PHE A 116 12.07 -17.97 -20.57
CA PHE A 116 11.49 -17.27 -21.70
C PHE A 116 12.50 -17.09 -22.84
N SER A 117 11.97 -16.86 -24.05
CA SER A 117 12.79 -16.39 -25.16
C SER A 117 13.39 -15.01 -24.81
N PRO A 118 14.58 -14.64 -25.30
CA PRO A 118 15.17 -13.32 -25.02
C PRO A 118 14.22 -12.17 -25.35
N ALA A 119 13.52 -12.26 -26.49
CA ALA A 119 12.53 -11.27 -26.91
C ALA A 119 11.38 -11.11 -25.91
N THR A 120 10.94 -12.21 -25.27
CA THR A 120 9.87 -12.20 -24.26
C THR A 120 10.38 -11.75 -22.90
N ALA A 121 11.60 -12.14 -22.51
CA ALA A 121 12.20 -11.70 -21.26
C ALA A 121 12.38 -10.17 -21.21
N ASP A 122 12.74 -9.58 -22.35
CA ASP A 122 12.98 -8.14 -22.50
C ASP A 122 11.74 -7.34 -22.93
N SER A 123 10.57 -7.97 -23.13
CA SER A 123 9.36 -7.27 -23.60
C SER A 123 8.60 -6.49 -22.52
N GLY A 124 9.07 -6.50 -21.28
CA GLY A 124 8.37 -5.91 -20.13
C GLY A 124 7.17 -6.73 -19.63
N ILE A 125 7.01 -7.99 -20.07
CA ILE A 125 5.93 -8.87 -19.59
C ILE A 125 5.96 -9.05 -18.06
N VAL A 126 7.16 -8.99 -17.48
CA VAL A 126 7.39 -9.09 -16.04
C VAL A 126 6.69 -7.98 -15.27
N ASP A 127 6.49 -6.80 -15.87
CA ASP A 127 5.92 -5.63 -15.18
C ASP A 127 4.39 -5.66 -15.14
N LEU A 128 3.74 -6.56 -15.89
CA LEU A 128 2.29 -6.58 -16.05
C LEU A 128 1.52 -6.83 -14.73
N PRO A 129 1.88 -7.82 -13.88
CA PRO A 129 1.22 -7.99 -12.59
C PRO A 129 1.45 -6.80 -11.66
N LEU A 130 2.67 -6.25 -11.65
CA LEU A 130 2.98 -5.03 -10.91
C LEU A 130 2.11 -3.84 -11.36
N PHE A 131 1.94 -3.62 -12.67
CA PHE A 131 1.06 -2.58 -13.18
C PHE A 131 -0.39 -2.78 -12.72
N ALA A 132 -0.91 -4.02 -12.74
CA ALA A 132 -2.26 -4.30 -12.25
C ALA A 132 -2.44 -3.93 -10.76
N VAL A 133 -1.41 -4.14 -9.94
CA VAL A 133 -1.45 -3.75 -8.53
C VAL A 133 -1.24 -2.26 -8.32
N CYS A 134 -0.39 -1.60 -9.11
CA CYS A 134 -0.28 -0.15 -9.13
C CYS A 134 -1.63 0.50 -9.47
N ILE A 135 -2.35 -0.03 -10.46
CA ILE A 135 -3.72 0.42 -10.81
C ILE A 135 -4.67 0.22 -9.63
N THR A 136 -4.63 -0.94 -8.99
CA THR A 136 -5.51 -1.24 -7.83
C THR A 136 -5.20 -0.31 -6.65
N ALA A 137 -3.93 -0.05 -6.36
CA ALA A 137 -3.50 0.87 -5.32
C ALA A 137 -3.88 2.32 -5.66
N GLY A 138 -3.74 2.74 -6.92
CA GLY A 138 -4.20 4.04 -7.40
C GLY A 138 -5.71 4.21 -7.28
N ALA A 139 -6.48 3.19 -7.64
CA ALA A 139 -7.93 3.16 -7.46
C ALA A 139 -8.33 3.25 -5.99
N MET A 140 -7.58 2.59 -5.09
CA MET A 140 -7.76 2.73 -3.64
C MET A 140 -7.54 4.17 -3.20
N VAL A 141 -6.44 4.81 -3.61
CA VAL A 141 -6.15 6.22 -3.26
C VAL A 141 -7.26 7.14 -3.77
N LEU A 142 -7.71 6.97 -5.01
CA LEU A 142 -8.83 7.75 -5.57
C LEU A 142 -10.12 7.55 -4.76
N ALA A 143 -10.42 6.30 -4.37
CA ALA A 143 -11.59 5.98 -3.56
C ALA A 143 -11.58 6.66 -2.18
N LEU A 144 -10.42 7.08 -1.65
CA LEU A 144 -10.32 7.84 -0.40
C LEU A 144 -10.81 9.29 -0.51
N PHE A 145 -10.99 9.81 -1.72
CA PHE A 145 -11.53 11.16 -1.98
C PHE A 145 -12.98 11.15 -2.46
N VAL A 146 -13.53 9.98 -2.79
CA VAL A 146 -14.88 9.82 -3.35
C VAL A 146 -15.86 9.41 -2.27
N ASN A 147 -17.09 9.94 -2.34
CA ASN A 147 -18.17 9.66 -1.40
C ASN A 147 -17.71 9.88 0.04
N ASN A 148 -17.03 11.00 0.33
CA ASN A 148 -16.53 11.28 1.67
C ASN A 148 -17.73 11.49 2.58
N ALA A 149 -18.07 10.45 3.34
CA ALA A 149 -19.01 10.64 4.41
C ALA A 149 -18.28 11.44 5.49
N SER A 150 -18.70 12.69 5.64
CA SER A 150 -18.09 13.67 6.52
C SER A 150 -17.96 13.17 7.96
N ALA A 151 -17.13 13.90 8.73
CA ALA A 151 -16.95 13.72 10.17
C ALA A 151 -18.26 13.30 10.87
N GLY A 152 -18.26 12.10 11.47
CA GLY A 152 -19.42 11.55 12.19
C GLY A 152 -19.94 10.20 11.71
N THR A 153 -19.43 9.64 10.61
CA THR A 153 -19.77 8.25 10.26
C THR A 153 -19.08 7.22 11.13
N ARG A 154 -19.77 6.10 11.37
CA ARG A 154 -19.32 5.00 12.24
C ARG A 154 -17.98 4.40 11.81
N ASN A 155 -17.61 4.51 10.52
CA ASN A 155 -16.38 3.99 9.93
C ASN A 155 -15.78 4.99 8.92
N PRO A 156 -14.99 6.00 9.38
CA PRO A 156 -14.39 6.98 8.50
C PRO A 156 -13.33 6.35 7.59
N LYS A 157 -13.23 6.85 6.36
CA LYS A 157 -12.17 6.43 5.42
C LYS A 157 -10.80 6.91 5.92
N PRO A 158 -9.74 6.10 5.80
CA PRO A 158 -8.39 6.53 6.15
C PRO A 158 -7.95 7.69 5.26
N HIS A 159 -7.11 8.58 5.76
CA HIS A 159 -6.56 9.69 4.98
C HIS A 159 -5.52 9.20 3.97
N ALA A 160 -5.60 9.68 2.73
CA ALA A 160 -4.69 9.32 1.66
C ALA A 160 -3.24 9.65 2.01
N VAL A 161 -2.98 10.79 2.67
CA VAL A 161 -1.63 11.14 3.15
C VAL A 161 -1.09 10.07 4.11
N ASN A 162 -1.90 9.55 5.03
CA ASN A 162 -1.47 8.50 5.95
C ASN A 162 -1.18 7.17 5.24
N VAL A 163 -2.06 6.77 4.32
CA VAL A 163 -1.87 5.55 3.52
C VAL A 163 -0.59 5.65 2.70
N VAL A 164 -0.41 6.73 1.93
CA VAL A 164 0.78 6.95 1.10
C VAL A 164 2.04 7.07 1.95
N LEU A 165 2.00 7.77 3.08
CA LEU A 165 3.15 7.91 3.96
C LEU A 165 3.55 6.56 4.58
N ARG A 166 2.59 5.76 5.05
CA ARG A 166 2.88 4.43 5.61
C ARG A 166 3.52 3.53 4.55
N THR A 167 2.87 3.43 3.39
CA THR A 167 3.32 2.58 2.28
C THR A 167 4.69 3.00 1.78
N SER A 168 4.93 4.30 1.58
CA SER A 168 6.25 4.82 1.19
C SER A 168 7.31 4.67 2.28
N SER A 169 6.95 4.71 3.56
CA SER A 169 7.91 4.50 4.66
C SER A 169 8.41 3.06 4.71
N VAL A 170 7.49 2.10 4.57
CA VAL A 170 7.85 0.67 4.47
C VAL A 170 8.69 0.42 3.22
N TYR A 171 8.30 1.00 2.08
CA TYR A 171 9.06 0.88 0.84
C TYR A 171 10.46 1.48 0.95
N ALA A 172 10.60 2.68 1.56
CA ALA A 172 11.89 3.32 1.78
C ALA A 172 12.80 2.51 2.71
N LEU A 173 12.24 1.91 3.76
CA LEU A 173 12.98 1.01 4.66
C LEU A 173 13.45 -0.25 3.91
N GLY A 174 12.57 -0.86 3.11
CA GLY A 174 12.90 -2.00 2.25
C GLY A 174 14.00 -1.67 1.25
N GLN A 175 13.92 -0.52 0.57
CA GLN A 175 14.94 -0.06 -0.38
C GLN A 175 16.29 0.19 0.30
N THR A 176 16.28 0.69 1.55
CA THR A 176 17.50 0.88 2.33
C THR A 176 18.16 -0.45 2.68
N LEU A 177 17.37 -1.44 3.13
CA LEU A 177 17.88 -2.79 3.41
C LEU A 177 18.36 -3.50 2.15
N ARG A 178 17.63 -3.36 1.04
CA ARG A 178 18.03 -3.86 -0.28
C ARG A 178 19.36 -3.26 -0.71
N ALA A 179 19.55 -1.95 -0.59
CA ALA A 179 20.81 -1.30 -0.90
C ALA A 179 21.96 -1.79 -0.01
N ALA A 180 21.71 -1.94 1.30
CA ALA A 180 22.73 -2.50 2.21
C ALA A 180 23.17 -3.90 1.77
N LEU A 181 22.23 -4.76 1.34
CA LEU A 181 22.55 -6.09 0.83
C LEU A 181 23.38 -6.00 -0.46
N TYR A 182 22.84 -5.43 -1.54
CA TYR A 182 23.51 -5.47 -2.84
C TYR A 182 24.81 -4.67 -2.92
N LEU A 183 25.01 -3.67 -2.06
CA LEU A 183 26.28 -2.94 -1.99
C LEU A 183 27.33 -3.73 -1.21
N SER A 184 26.90 -4.61 -0.31
CA SER A 184 27.78 -5.48 0.49
C SER A 184 28.13 -6.81 -0.19
N THR A 185 27.34 -7.23 -1.18
CA THR A 185 27.52 -8.49 -1.91
C THR A 185 27.99 -8.26 -3.36
N SER A 186 28.46 -9.32 -4.03
CA SER A 186 28.99 -9.28 -5.41
C SER A 186 28.68 -10.57 -6.19
N THR A 187 27.44 -11.04 -6.12
CA THR A 187 26.99 -12.18 -6.94
C THR A 187 26.83 -11.78 -8.42
N PRO A 188 27.05 -12.71 -9.37
CA PRO A 188 26.81 -12.44 -10.78
C PRO A 188 25.35 -12.13 -11.07
N GLY A 189 25.09 -11.14 -11.93
CA GLY A 189 23.76 -10.87 -12.45
C GLY A 189 23.11 -12.11 -13.08
N ALA A 190 21.83 -12.32 -12.79
CA ALA A 190 21.09 -13.48 -13.28
C ALA A 190 20.79 -13.41 -14.79
N ALA A 191 20.65 -12.21 -15.36
CA ALA A 191 20.18 -12.03 -16.74
C ALA A 191 21.22 -12.49 -17.78
N ASP A 192 20.75 -13.09 -18.89
CA ASP A 192 21.62 -13.62 -19.96
C ASP A 192 22.57 -12.56 -20.52
N ARG A 193 22.10 -11.32 -20.66
CA ARG A 193 22.88 -10.17 -21.14
C ARG A 193 24.12 -9.89 -20.27
N CYS A 194 24.03 -10.15 -18.98
CA CYS A 194 25.12 -9.94 -18.04
C CYS A 194 26.19 -11.05 -18.10
N LEU A 195 25.91 -12.18 -18.75
CA LEU A 195 26.90 -13.26 -18.92
C LEU A 195 27.95 -12.93 -19.99
N THR A 196 27.72 -11.89 -20.79
CA THR A 196 28.66 -11.41 -21.81
C THR A 196 29.40 -10.18 -21.33
N ALA A 197 30.72 -10.11 -21.52
CA ALA A 197 31.53 -8.98 -21.08
C ALA A 197 31.17 -7.64 -21.75
N ALA A 198 30.58 -7.67 -22.95
CA ALA A 198 30.25 -6.47 -23.71
C ALA A 198 29.10 -5.63 -23.11
N HIS A 199 28.13 -6.27 -22.45
CA HIS A 199 26.97 -5.57 -21.87
C HIS A 199 27.34 -4.68 -20.67
N PRO A 200 27.97 -5.19 -19.60
CA PRO A 200 28.32 -4.36 -18.45
C PRO A 200 29.26 -3.22 -18.83
N GLU A 201 30.21 -3.42 -19.75
CA GLU A 201 31.11 -2.36 -20.23
C GLU A 201 30.36 -1.23 -20.96
N ARG A 202 29.30 -1.54 -21.69
CA ARG A 202 28.50 -0.53 -22.43
C ARG A 202 27.61 0.33 -21.52
N PHE A 203 27.09 -0.24 -20.44
CA PHE A 203 26.06 0.40 -19.62
C PHE A 203 26.54 0.85 -18.24
N LYS A 204 27.81 0.62 -17.90
CA LYS A 204 28.40 1.05 -16.64
C LYS A 204 28.51 2.59 -16.60
N PRO A 205 27.88 3.26 -15.64
CA PRO A 205 28.04 4.70 -15.46
C PRO A 205 29.43 5.03 -14.92
N THR A 206 29.90 6.25 -15.17
CA THR A 206 31.07 6.80 -14.47
C THR A 206 30.76 7.08 -13.00
N LEU A 207 31.81 7.21 -12.17
CA LEU A 207 31.64 7.44 -10.73
C LEU A 207 30.87 8.72 -10.42
N VAL A 208 31.05 9.77 -11.23
CA VAL A 208 30.36 11.04 -11.02
C VAL A 208 28.89 10.91 -11.44
N GLU A 209 28.62 10.26 -12.57
CA GLU A 209 27.26 10.01 -13.06
C GLU A 209 26.40 9.27 -12.04
N CYS A 210 27.00 8.39 -11.24
CA CYS A 210 26.31 7.67 -10.16
C CYS A 210 25.54 8.59 -9.20
N PHE A 211 25.90 9.87 -9.08
CA PHE A 211 25.27 10.79 -8.14
C PHE A 211 24.19 11.69 -8.74
N TYR A 212 23.94 11.63 -10.06
CA TYR A 212 22.95 12.50 -10.70
C TYR A 212 22.16 11.89 -11.87
N ILE A 213 22.53 10.72 -12.41
CA ILE A 213 21.72 10.03 -13.41
C ILE A 213 20.82 8.97 -12.76
N PHE A 214 19.64 8.72 -13.34
CA PHE A 214 18.82 7.58 -12.92
C PHE A 214 19.49 6.28 -13.32
N GLY A 215 19.57 5.34 -12.38
CA GLY A 215 20.10 4.01 -12.61
C GLY A 215 19.24 3.22 -13.60
N ASN A 216 19.90 2.56 -14.54
CA ASN A 216 19.21 1.77 -15.55
C ASN A 216 18.84 0.39 -15.02
N ILE A 217 17.61 0.23 -14.51
CA ILE A 217 17.15 -1.00 -13.85
C ILE A 217 17.22 -2.22 -14.79
N TYR A 218 16.95 -2.04 -16.09
CA TYR A 218 16.93 -3.14 -17.05
C TYR A 218 18.33 -3.57 -17.49
N HIS A 219 19.26 -2.62 -17.60
CA HIS A 219 20.64 -2.89 -18.04
C HIS A 219 21.62 -3.05 -16.88
N ASN A 220 21.15 -3.00 -15.63
CA ASN A 220 21.98 -3.20 -14.46
C ASN A 220 22.39 -4.66 -14.32
N CYS A 221 23.71 -4.89 -14.30
CA CYS A 221 24.29 -6.21 -14.08
C CYS A 221 24.84 -6.41 -12.67
N GLY A 222 24.78 -5.39 -11.81
CA GLY A 222 25.17 -5.50 -10.41
C GLY A 222 24.36 -6.55 -9.67
N ASP A 223 24.86 -6.92 -8.49
CA ASP A 223 24.26 -7.93 -7.61
C ASP A 223 22.97 -7.42 -6.98
N LEU A 224 21.90 -7.26 -7.74
CA LEU A 224 20.65 -6.67 -7.28
C LEU A 224 19.81 -7.61 -6.38
N MET A 225 20.43 -8.24 -5.39
CA MET A 225 19.80 -9.10 -4.38
C MET A 225 18.63 -8.39 -3.65
N PHE A 226 17.64 -9.16 -3.20
CA PHE A 226 16.37 -8.70 -2.59
C PHE A 226 15.49 -7.91 -3.57
N SER A 227 14.76 -8.60 -4.46
CA SER A 227 14.08 -8.02 -5.63
C SER A 227 13.24 -6.75 -5.34
N GLY A 228 13.50 -5.69 -6.11
CA GLY A 228 12.77 -4.42 -6.03
C GLY A 228 11.34 -4.50 -6.57
N HIS A 229 11.12 -5.25 -7.66
CA HIS A 229 9.78 -5.51 -8.21
C HIS A 229 8.92 -6.21 -7.17
N MET A 230 9.44 -7.29 -6.56
CA MET A 230 8.72 -8.00 -5.51
C MET A 230 8.51 -7.17 -4.25
N LEU A 231 9.49 -6.36 -3.84
CA LEU A 231 9.33 -5.45 -2.71
C LEU A 231 8.16 -4.48 -2.94
N LEU A 232 8.14 -3.78 -4.08
CA LEU A 232 7.06 -2.83 -4.40
C LEU A 232 5.70 -3.56 -4.52
N MET A 233 5.69 -4.68 -5.22
CA MET A 233 4.52 -5.54 -5.46
C MET A 233 3.89 -6.00 -4.14
N LEU A 234 4.70 -6.48 -3.19
CA LEU A 234 4.25 -6.92 -1.86
C LEU A 234 3.82 -5.74 -0.99
N VAL A 235 4.57 -4.64 -0.94
CA VAL A 235 4.20 -3.45 -0.15
C VAL A 235 2.84 -2.89 -0.60
N LEU A 236 2.62 -2.76 -1.91
CA LEU A 236 1.35 -2.28 -2.44
C LEU A 236 0.22 -3.28 -2.18
N SER A 237 0.45 -4.57 -2.37
CA SER A 237 -0.55 -5.60 -2.09
C SER A 237 -0.99 -5.61 -0.63
N ILE A 238 -0.03 -5.55 0.29
CA ILE A 238 -0.32 -5.50 1.72
C ILE A 238 -1.04 -4.19 2.07
N SER A 239 -0.64 -3.06 1.47
CA SER A 239 -1.32 -1.78 1.66
C SER A 239 -2.78 -1.84 1.19
N VAL A 240 -3.05 -2.39 0.01
CA VAL A 240 -4.41 -2.55 -0.51
C VAL A 240 -5.21 -3.48 0.37
N PHE A 241 -4.65 -4.60 0.81
CA PHE A 241 -5.34 -5.52 1.70
C PHE A 241 -5.65 -4.92 3.08
N HIS A 242 -4.70 -4.15 3.63
CA HIS A 242 -4.83 -3.53 4.95
C HIS A 242 -5.88 -2.41 4.97
N TYR A 243 -5.92 -1.57 3.94
CA TYR A 243 -6.82 -0.42 3.88
C TYR A 243 -8.09 -0.64 3.05
N GLY A 244 -8.14 -1.70 2.24
CA GLY A 244 -9.17 -1.92 1.22
C GLY A 244 -10.59 -1.99 1.77
N GLU A 245 -10.80 -2.62 2.93
CA GLU A 245 -12.11 -2.69 3.58
C GLU A 245 -12.68 -1.29 3.85
N SER A 246 -11.89 -0.42 4.49
CA SER A 246 -12.31 0.94 4.83
C SER A 246 -12.27 1.89 3.65
N ALA A 247 -11.33 1.73 2.72
CA ALA A 247 -11.17 2.60 1.55
C ALA A 247 -12.32 2.43 0.55
N PHE A 248 -12.67 1.18 0.24
CA PHE A 248 -13.73 0.86 -0.71
C PHE A 248 -15.11 0.66 -0.05
N TRP A 249 -15.19 0.67 1.29
CA TRP A 249 -16.39 0.33 2.06
C TRP A 249 -17.02 -0.99 1.63
N ILE A 250 -16.16 -1.99 1.44
CA ILE A 250 -16.54 -3.34 1.05
C ILE A 250 -16.63 -4.24 2.27
N SER A 251 -17.35 -5.35 2.16
CA SER A 251 -17.37 -6.34 3.24
C SER A 251 -16.01 -7.01 3.43
N PRO A 252 -15.68 -7.50 4.64
CA PRO A 252 -14.44 -8.24 4.91
C PRO A 252 -14.24 -9.42 3.96
N LYS A 253 -15.33 -10.09 3.54
CA LYS A 253 -15.28 -11.20 2.56
C LYS A 253 -14.78 -10.73 1.20
N ARG A 254 -15.25 -9.57 0.70
CA ARG A 254 -14.76 -8.99 -0.56
C ARG A 254 -13.30 -8.55 -0.44
N ASN A 255 -12.91 -7.96 0.69
CA ASN A 255 -11.50 -7.60 0.92
C ASN A 255 -10.57 -8.83 0.92
N ARG A 256 -11.02 -9.97 1.48
CA ARG A 256 -10.30 -11.26 1.39
C ARG A 256 -10.16 -11.78 -0.04
N ILE A 257 -11.18 -11.62 -0.88
CA ILE A 257 -11.12 -12.01 -2.29
C ILE A 257 -10.08 -11.15 -3.04
N ILE A 258 -10.08 -9.83 -2.80
CA ILE A 258 -9.07 -8.92 -3.37
C ILE A 258 -7.68 -9.34 -2.87
N GLY A 259 -7.51 -9.60 -1.58
CA GLY A 259 -6.25 -10.08 -1.02
C GLY A 259 -5.77 -11.39 -1.66
N ALA A 260 -6.65 -12.35 -1.90
CA ALA A 260 -6.32 -13.59 -2.58
C ALA A 260 -5.91 -13.34 -4.05
N ALA A 261 -6.60 -12.45 -4.77
CA ALA A 261 -6.23 -12.08 -6.13
C ALA A 261 -4.85 -11.39 -6.18
N LEU A 262 -4.56 -10.48 -5.25
CA LEU A 262 -3.25 -9.84 -5.12
C LEU A 262 -2.15 -10.86 -4.80
N LEU A 263 -2.43 -11.86 -3.96
CA LEU A 263 -1.50 -12.95 -3.67
C LEU A 263 -1.19 -13.77 -4.93
N VAL A 264 -2.19 -14.09 -5.74
CA VAL A 264 -2.00 -14.76 -7.04
C VAL A 264 -1.13 -13.92 -7.96
N LEU A 265 -1.33 -12.59 -8.02
CA LEU A 265 -0.47 -11.69 -8.78
C LEU A 265 0.98 -11.69 -8.26
N CYS A 266 1.20 -11.73 -6.94
CA CYS A 266 2.56 -11.82 -6.38
C CYS A 266 3.25 -13.14 -6.75
N VAL A 267 2.52 -14.26 -6.76
CA VAL A 267 3.04 -15.57 -7.17
C VAL A 267 3.34 -15.58 -8.67
N LEU A 268 2.45 -15.00 -9.48
CA LEU A 268 2.66 -14.84 -10.91
C LEU A 268 3.90 -13.97 -11.21
N GLU A 269 4.05 -12.83 -10.52
CA GLU A 269 5.22 -11.97 -10.60
C GLU A 269 6.51 -12.74 -10.29
N THR A 270 6.51 -13.54 -9.22
CA THR A 270 7.64 -14.40 -8.85
C THR A 270 8.01 -15.35 -10.00
N PHE A 271 7.02 -16.00 -10.61
CA PHE A 271 7.23 -16.89 -11.75
C PHE A 271 7.80 -16.15 -12.97
N LEU A 272 7.23 -14.99 -13.33
CA LEU A 272 7.67 -14.20 -14.48
C LEU A 272 9.11 -13.69 -14.30
N ILE A 273 9.46 -13.22 -13.09
CA ILE A 273 10.83 -12.78 -12.78
C ILE A 273 11.85 -13.93 -12.94
N LEU A 274 11.50 -15.13 -12.46
CA LEU A 274 12.36 -16.32 -12.61
C LEU A 274 12.45 -16.77 -14.08
N ALA A 275 11.34 -16.78 -14.81
CA ALA A 275 11.30 -17.16 -16.22
C ALA A 275 12.12 -16.19 -17.10
N SER A 276 12.11 -14.89 -16.79
CA SER A 276 12.93 -13.86 -17.44
C SER A 276 14.39 -13.82 -16.97
N ARG A 277 14.76 -14.63 -15.97
CA ARG A 277 16.11 -14.65 -15.36
C ARG A 277 16.56 -13.27 -14.85
N HIS A 278 15.62 -12.43 -14.41
CA HIS A 278 15.96 -11.10 -13.88
C HIS A 278 16.52 -11.17 -12.46
N HIS A 279 16.12 -12.18 -11.69
CA HIS A 279 16.58 -12.42 -10.33
C HIS A 279 16.78 -13.92 -10.06
N TYR A 280 17.54 -14.22 -9.02
CA TYR A 280 17.62 -15.57 -8.45
C TYR A 280 16.45 -15.84 -7.50
N THR A 281 16.18 -17.11 -7.24
CA THR A 281 15.17 -17.53 -6.24
C THR A 281 15.44 -16.92 -4.87
N SER A 282 16.72 -16.80 -4.47
CA SER A 282 17.12 -16.16 -3.20
C SER A 282 16.58 -14.73 -3.08
N ASP A 283 16.62 -13.95 -4.16
CA ASP A 283 16.20 -12.55 -4.15
C ASP A 283 14.70 -12.41 -3.90
N LEU A 284 13.93 -13.37 -4.41
CA LEU A 284 12.47 -13.41 -4.29
C LEU A 284 12.08 -13.95 -2.91
N VAL A 285 12.77 -14.98 -2.43
CA VAL A 285 12.58 -15.53 -1.09
C VAL A 285 12.81 -14.44 -0.03
N VAL A 286 13.92 -13.70 -0.12
CA VAL A 286 14.21 -12.57 0.76
C VAL A 286 13.08 -11.54 0.69
N ALA A 287 12.58 -11.21 -0.50
CA ALA A 287 11.47 -10.26 -0.64
C ALA A 287 10.18 -10.74 0.03
N TRP A 288 9.81 -12.01 -0.16
CA TRP A 288 8.62 -12.64 0.45
C TRP A 288 8.68 -12.70 1.97
N TYR A 289 9.87 -12.87 2.56
CA TYR A 289 10.04 -12.88 4.02
C TYR A 289 10.13 -11.48 4.62
N ILE A 290 11.02 -10.64 4.08
CA ILE A 290 11.35 -9.36 4.70
C ILE A 290 10.21 -8.36 4.52
N THR A 291 9.55 -8.32 3.36
CA THR A 291 8.53 -7.27 3.09
C THR A 291 7.34 -7.32 4.06
N PRO A 292 6.69 -8.47 4.30
CA PRO A 292 5.62 -8.55 5.29
C PRO A 292 6.10 -8.28 6.72
N LEU A 293 7.32 -8.69 7.08
CA LEU A 293 7.92 -8.39 8.38
C LEU A 293 8.15 -6.89 8.57
N LEU A 294 8.63 -6.19 7.54
CA LEU A 294 8.78 -4.73 7.58
C LEU A 294 7.43 -4.03 7.73
N TRP A 295 6.42 -4.49 7.00
CA TRP A 295 5.07 -3.95 7.15
C TRP A 295 4.53 -4.15 8.57
N TYR A 296 4.69 -5.36 9.11
CA TYR A 296 4.27 -5.69 10.48
C TYR A 296 5.02 -4.84 11.50
N TYR A 297 6.35 -4.77 11.43
CA TYR A 297 7.18 -3.99 12.34
C TYR A 297 6.81 -2.50 12.28
N HIS A 298 6.67 -1.94 11.07
CA HIS A 298 6.26 -0.56 10.90
C HIS A 298 4.87 -0.29 11.48
N SER A 299 3.89 -1.16 11.18
CA SER A 299 2.49 -0.98 11.56
C SER A 299 2.20 -1.29 13.03
N THR A 300 3.11 -1.96 13.74
CA THR A 300 2.89 -2.34 15.16
C THR A 300 3.86 -1.67 16.13
N LYS A 301 5.08 -1.35 15.69
CA LYS A 301 6.16 -0.83 16.55
C LYS A 301 6.53 0.62 16.23
N LEU A 302 6.75 0.96 14.96
CA LEU A 302 7.19 2.32 14.60
C LEU A 302 6.05 3.32 14.58
N HIS A 303 4.98 3.02 13.85
CA HIS A 303 3.84 3.91 13.64
C HIS A 303 2.52 3.14 13.76
N PRO A 304 2.11 2.75 14.99
CA PRO A 304 0.91 1.96 15.21
C PRO A 304 -0.40 2.72 14.95
N ARG A 305 -0.37 4.05 14.93
CA ARG A 305 -1.55 4.90 14.75
C ARG A 305 -1.30 5.91 13.63
N ASP A 306 -2.33 6.10 12.81
CA ASP A 306 -2.34 7.13 11.77
C ASP A 306 -2.50 8.52 12.39
N ALA A 307 -1.94 9.54 11.73
CA ALA A 307 -2.08 10.92 12.18
C ALA A 307 -3.52 11.41 11.98
N ARG A 308 -4.04 12.17 12.94
CA ARG A 308 -5.37 12.79 12.86
C ARG A 308 -5.25 14.28 12.50
N PRO A 309 -6.13 14.79 11.62
CA PRO A 309 -6.24 16.22 11.38
C PRO A 309 -6.81 16.92 12.62
N ASP A 310 -6.43 18.18 12.80
CA ASP A 310 -7.02 19.06 13.81
C ASP A 310 -8.24 19.74 13.19
N LEU A 311 -9.44 19.25 13.52
CA LEU A 311 -10.68 19.67 12.89
C LEU A 311 -11.04 21.12 13.25
N ASP A 312 -10.73 21.56 14.47
CA ASP A 312 -11.02 22.92 14.93
C ASP A 312 -10.11 23.91 14.19
N ALA A 313 -8.80 23.62 14.10
CA ALA A 313 -7.86 24.45 13.35
C ALA A 313 -8.20 24.54 11.85
N ILE A 314 -8.78 23.49 11.27
CA ILE A 314 -9.28 23.50 9.89
C ILE A 314 -10.54 24.36 9.81
N ALA A 315 -11.52 24.16 10.70
CA ALA A 315 -12.78 24.90 10.69
C ALA A 315 -12.55 26.41 10.82
N TYR A 316 -11.69 26.85 11.75
CA TYR A 316 -11.36 28.27 11.90
C TYR A 316 -10.74 28.86 10.64
N ARG A 317 -9.88 28.11 9.93
CA ARG A 317 -9.29 28.58 8.67
C ARG A 317 -10.35 28.74 7.59
N VAL A 318 -11.21 27.73 7.41
CA VAL A 318 -12.26 27.73 6.39
C VAL A 318 -13.25 28.88 6.62
N LEU A 319 -13.60 29.17 7.88
CA LEU A 319 -14.52 30.27 8.21
C LEU A 319 -13.88 31.66 8.13
N SER A 320 -12.55 31.74 8.06
CA SER A 320 -11.81 33.01 7.96
C SER A 320 -11.44 33.42 6.53
N GLU A 321 -11.63 32.51 5.56
CA GLU A 321 -11.41 32.72 4.12
C GLU A 321 -12.69 33.17 3.41
#